data_AF-A0A3S2U087-F1
#
_entry.id   AF-A0A3S2U087-F1
#
_cell.length_a   1.000
_cell.length_b   1.000
_cell.length_c   1.000
_cell.angle_alpha   90.00
_cell.angle_beta   90.00
_cell.angle_gamma   90.00
#
_symmetry.space_group_name_H-M   'P 1'
#
loop_
_entity.id
_entity.type
_entity.pdbx_description
1 polymer ?
#
loop_
_entity_poly.entity_id
_entity_poly.type
_entity_poly.pdbx_seq_one_letter_code
_entity_poly.pdbx_strand_id
1 'polypeptide(L)'
;MTDSRLNTTLHHTLETLAATPAGFSVSDVTGHAPEQVRRAAQALVAAGRLHRATVGTRRVRYFASAGGASAFLKTQPSTSPARALGTARTKARWSADEPGLITAQTRIIKAPPLPRDVLRTNTYPMY
;
A
#
# COMPACT_ATOMS: atom_id res chain seq x y z
N MET A 1 -8.05 -0.02 34.07
CA MET A 1 -9.17 -0.87 33.62
C MET A 1 -8.56 -2.02 32.83
N THR A 2 -8.59 -3.23 33.38
CA THR A 2 -8.08 -4.44 32.70
C THR A 2 -9.09 -4.87 31.65
N ASP A 3 -8.72 -4.76 30.37
CA ASP A 3 -9.55 -5.15 29.24
C ASP A 3 -9.82 -6.67 29.27
N SER A 4 -10.89 -7.07 29.95
CA SER A 4 -11.34 -8.46 30.09
C SER A 4 -11.57 -9.16 28.72
N ARG A 5 -11.76 -8.36 27.65
CA ARG A 5 -11.94 -8.84 26.27
C ARG A 5 -10.66 -9.39 25.62
N LEU A 6 -9.48 -9.13 26.20
CA LEU A 6 -8.18 -9.57 25.68
C LEU A 6 -7.68 -10.87 26.35
N ASN A 7 -8.50 -11.51 27.17
CA ASN A 7 -8.10 -12.68 27.97
C ASN A 7 -8.58 -14.01 27.36
N THR A 8 -8.64 -14.09 26.04
CA THR A 8 -8.99 -15.35 25.35
C THR A 8 -7.72 -16.15 25.03
N THR A 9 -7.87 -17.47 24.91
CA THR A 9 -6.77 -18.38 24.56
C THR A 9 -6.02 -17.92 23.30
N LEU A 10 -6.76 -17.42 22.30
CA LEU A 10 -6.18 -16.89 21.06
C LEU A 10 -5.27 -15.69 21.32
N HIS A 11 -5.66 -14.73 22.16
CA HIS A 11 -4.82 -13.58 22.48
C HIS A 11 -3.50 -14.03 23.13
N HIS A 12 -3.57 -14.97 24.06
CA HIS A 12 -2.37 -15.52 24.69
C HIS A 12 -1.47 -16.24 23.69
N THR A 13 -2.04 -17.03 22.76
CA THR A 13 -1.26 -17.66 21.69
C THR A 13 -0.56 -16.63 20.80
N LEU A 14 -1.23 -15.54 20.44
CA LEU A 14 -0.63 -14.47 19.64
C LEU A 14 0.52 -13.78 20.36
N GLU A 15 0.41 -13.57 21.68
CA GLU A 15 1.50 -13.00 22.48
C GLU A 15 2.72 -13.92 22.52
N THR A 16 2.50 -15.22 22.72
CA THR A 16 3.57 -16.22 22.70
C THR A 16 4.26 -16.27 21.34
N LEU A 17 3.49 -16.22 20.24
CA LEU A 17 4.05 -16.17 18.89
C LEU A 17 4.82 -14.86 18.63
N ALA A 18 4.34 -13.74 19.17
CA ALA A 18 4.99 -12.43 19.02
C ALA A 18 6.29 -12.29 19.79
N ALA A 19 6.49 -13.11 20.83
CA ALA A 19 7.74 -13.18 21.58
C ALA A 19 8.88 -13.83 20.78
N THR A 20 8.57 -14.55 19.70
CA THR A 20 9.60 -15.13 18.83
C THR A 20 10.38 -14.04 18.08
N PRO A 21 11.69 -14.24 17.80
CA PRO A 21 12.51 -13.24 17.11
C PRO A 21 12.00 -12.90 15.69
N ALA A 22 11.31 -13.85 15.05
CA ALA A 22 10.71 -13.65 13.75
C ALA A 22 9.40 -12.84 13.80
N GLY A 23 8.72 -12.81 14.96
CA GLY A 23 7.34 -12.36 15.07
C GLY A 23 6.39 -13.25 14.26
N PHE A 24 5.13 -12.84 14.17
CA PHE A 24 4.12 -13.60 13.42
C PHE A 24 3.38 -12.72 12.41
N SER A 25 2.91 -13.33 11.33
CA SER A 25 1.94 -12.76 10.41
C SER A 25 0.58 -13.47 10.56
N VAL A 26 -0.49 -12.84 10.10
CA VAL A 26 -1.84 -13.43 10.16
C VAL A 26 -1.91 -14.79 9.44
N SER A 27 -1.14 -14.97 8.38
CA SER A 27 -1.05 -16.22 7.62
C SER A 27 -0.29 -17.34 8.35
N ASP A 28 0.52 -17.01 9.35
CA ASP A 28 1.31 -18.00 10.11
C ASP A 28 0.47 -18.70 11.19
N VAL A 29 -0.70 -18.14 11.53
CA VAL A 29 -1.59 -18.66 12.57
C VAL A 29 -2.60 -19.60 11.96
N THR A 30 -2.43 -20.90 12.18
CA THR A 30 -3.35 -21.95 11.72
C THR A 30 -4.46 -22.20 12.74
N GLY A 31 -5.60 -22.76 12.30
CA GLY A 31 -6.72 -23.12 13.18
C GLY A 31 -7.74 -22.00 13.46
N HIS A 32 -7.50 -20.78 12.96
CA HIS A 32 -8.42 -19.66 13.08
C HIS A 32 -8.65 -18.96 11.74
N ALA A 33 -9.79 -18.30 11.59
CA ALA A 33 -10.03 -17.49 10.39
C ALA A 33 -9.08 -16.27 10.40
N PRO A 34 -8.50 -15.88 9.25
CA PRO A 34 -7.58 -14.74 9.17
C PRO A 34 -8.15 -13.43 9.73
N GLU A 35 -9.45 -13.19 9.53
CA GLU A 35 -10.14 -12.02 10.07
C GLU A 35 -10.24 -12.02 11.60
N GLN A 36 -10.40 -13.18 12.23
CA GLN A 36 -10.42 -13.30 13.69
C GLN A 36 -9.04 -12.98 14.27
N VAL A 37 -7.99 -13.56 13.69
CA VAL A 37 -6.59 -13.31 14.08
C VAL A 37 -6.25 -11.83 13.89
N ARG A 38 -6.68 -11.22 12.79
CA ARG A 38 -6.46 -9.79 12.52
C ARG A 38 -7.14 -8.90 13.55
N ARG A 39 -8.41 -9.16 13.89
CA ARG A 39 -9.14 -8.40 14.91
C ARG A 39 -8.50 -8.54 16.29
N ALA A 40 -8.11 -9.74 16.67
CA ALA A 40 -7.43 -9.99 17.94
C ALA A 40 -6.06 -9.32 18.02
N ALA A 41 -5.24 -9.42 16.96
CA ALA A 41 -3.96 -8.73 16.89
C ALA A 41 -4.13 -7.21 16.94
N GLN A 42 -5.14 -6.64 16.26
CA GLN A 42 -5.46 -5.21 16.34
C GLN A 42 -5.87 -4.79 17.74
N ALA A 43 -6.66 -5.60 18.45
CA ALA A 43 -7.05 -5.32 19.83
C ALA A 43 -5.82 -5.32 20.76
N LEU A 44 -4.88 -6.25 20.59
CA LEU A 44 -3.62 -6.28 21.34
C LEU A 44 -2.69 -5.10 21.00
N VAL A 45 -2.66 -4.66 19.75
CA VAL A 45 -1.92 -3.44 19.36
C VAL A 45 -2.55 -2.20 19.99
N ALA A 46 -3.88 -2.08 19.98
CA ALA A 46 -4.58 -0.98 20.62
C ALA A 46 -4.34 -0.92 22.13
N ALA A 47 -4.19 -2.09 22.77
CA ALA A 47 -3.81 -2.22 24.17
C ALA A 47 -2.30 -2.05 24.45
N GLY A 48 -1.49 -1.81 23.42
CA GLY A 48 -0.04 -1.62 23.55
C GLY A 48 0.76 -2.89 23.86
N ARG A 49 0.16 -4.07 23.73
CA ARG A 49 0.80 -5.37 24.01
C ARG A 49 1.54 -5.95 22.81
N LEU A 50 1.21 -5.49 21.60
CA LEU A 50 1.87 -5.85 20.35
C LEU A 50 2.31 -4.62 19.56
N HIS A 51 3.41 -4.77 18.83
CA HIS A 51 3.95 -3.75 17.94
C HIS A 51 3.93 -4.25 16.49
N ARG A 52 3.53 -3.36 15.58
CA ARG A 52 3.35 -3.68 14.16
C ARG A 52 4.59 -3.29 13.36
N ALA A 53 5.16 -4.24 12.63
CA ALA A 53 6.15 -3.99 11.58
C ALA A 53 5.48 -4.12 10.21
N THR A 54 5.47 -3.02 9.43
CA THR A 54 4.88 -3.00 8.08
C THR A 54 5.99 -3.01 7.04
N VAL A 55 6.16 -4.13 6.33
CA VAL A 55 7.19 -4.31 5.30
C VAL A 55 6.75 -3.73 3.95
N GLY A 56 5.44 -3.67 3.72
CA GLY A 56 4.85 -3.06 2.52
C GLY A 56 3.34 -2.91 2.67
N THR A 57 2.65 -2.48 1.62
CA THR A 57 1.20 -2.18 1.65
C THR A 57 0.33 -3.36 2.07
N ARG A 58 0.79 -4.61 1.86
CA ARG A 58 0.03 -5.83 2.17
C ARG A 58 0.70 -6.76 3.19
N ARG A 59 1.95 -6.49 3.60
CA ARG A 59 2.73 -7.40 4.47
C ARG A 59 2.98 -6.76 5.82
N VAL A 60 2.44 -7.40 6.85
CA VAL A 60 2.48 -6.95 8.23
C VAL A 60 2.90 -8.11 9.12
N ARG A 61 3.84 -7.86 10.01
CA ARG A 61 4.20 -8.75 11.12
C ARG A 61 4.01 -8.06 12.46
N TYR A 62 3.71 -8.85 13.48
CA TYR A 62 3.50 -8.39 14.85
C TYR A 62 4.59 -8.96 15.76
N PHE A 63 5.03 -8.14 16.70
CA PHE A 63 6.12 -8.41 17.63
C PHE A 63 5.72 -8.00 19.05
N ALA A 64 6.29 -8.67 20.06
CA ALA A 64 6.04 -8.34 21.46
C ALA A 64 6.69 -7.01 21.89
N SER A 65 7.69 -6.51 21.16
CA SER A 65 8.38 -5.25 21.47
C SER A 65 8.61 -4.37 20.25
N ALA A 66 8.64 -3.05 20.47
CA ALA A 66 8.99 -2.07 19.44
C ALA A 66 10.43 -2.29 18.90
N GLY A 67 11.34 -2.72 19.79
CA GLY A 67 12.71 -3.09 19.42
C GLY A 67 12.75 -4.22 18.39
N GLY A 68 11.98 -5.29 18.62
CA GLY A 68 11.88 -6.41 17.67
C GLY A 68 11.28 -5.99 16.32
N ALA A 69 10.21 -5.20 16.34
CA ALA A 69 9.59 -4.69 15.12
C ALA A 69 10.56 -3.83 14.28
N SER A 70 11.31 -2.94 14.93
CA SER A 70 12.29 -2.08 14.25
C SER A 70 13.52 -2.86 13.76
N ALA A 71 14.02 -3.83 14.53
CA ALA A 71 15.11 -4.70 14.11
C ALA A 71 14.73 -5.51 12.87
N PHE A 72 13.50 -6.03 12.83
CA PHE A 72 12.98 -6.74 11.66
C PHE A 72 12.89 -5.82 10.43
N LEU A 73 12.42 -4.59 10.58
CA LEU A 73 12.37 -3.65 9.44
C LEU A 73 13.76 -3.29 8.90
N LYS A 74 14.78 -3.24 9.76
CA LYS A 74 16.18 -2.97 9.35
C LYS A 74 16.80 -4.11 8.54
N THR A 75 16.38 -5.35 8.76
CA THR A 75 16.88 -6.52 8.02
C THR A 75 16.13 -6.75 6.71
N GLN A 76 14.96 -6.14 6.53
CA GLN A 76 14.22 -6.27 5.28
C GLN A 76 14.86 -5.43 4.17
N PRO A 77 15.09 -6.00 2.98
CA PRO A 77 15.51 -5.20 1.83
C PRO A 77 14.39 -4.22 1.52
N SER A 78 14.73 -2.92 1.42
CA SER A 78 13.80 -1.88 0.97
C SER A 78 13.21 -2.31 -0.38
N THR A 79 11.97 -2.81 -0.37
CA THR A 79 11.28 -3.24 -1.60
C THR A 79 10.67 -2.05 -2.34
N SER A 80 10.76 -0.84 -1.78
CA SER A 80 10.62 0.33 -2.61
C SER A 80 11.88 0.39 -3.46
N PRO A 81 11.80 0.29 -4.81
CA PRO A 81 12.78 1.02 -5.58
C PRO A 81 12.74 2.42 -4.96
N ALA A 82 13.88 2.94 -4.51
CA ALA A 82 14.00 4.37 -4.41
C ALA A 82 13.40 4.84 -5.73
N ARG A 83 12.29 5.59 -5.67
CA ARG A 83 11.80 6.27 -6.84
C ARG A 83 12.96 7.17 -7.16
N ALA A 84 13.89 6.68 -7.98
CA ALA A 84 14.87 7.49 -8.67
C ALA A 84 13.94 8.55 -9.21
N LEU A 85 14.05 9.74 -8.62
CA LEU A 85 13.43 10.94 -9.14
C LEU A 85 13.92 10.92 -10.57
N GLY A 86 13.10 10.32 -11.44
CA GLY A 86 13.52 9.94 -12.77
C GLY A 86 14.04 11.23 -13.32
N THR A 87 15.34 11.21 -13.67
CA THR A 87 16.10 12.33 -14.23
C THR A 87 15.11 13.29 -14.85
N ALA A 88 14.90 14.42 -14.16
CA ALA A 88 13.76 15.31 -14.35
C ALA A 88 13.37 15.30 -15.82
N ARG A 89 12.22 14.68 -16.15
CA ARG A 89 11.80 14.47 -17.55
C ARG A 89 12.15 15.74 -18.29
N THR A 90 13.18 15.69 -19.14
CA THR A 90 13.66 16.87 -19.83
C THR A 90 12.56 17.18 -20.82
N LYS A 91 11.60 18.00 -20.38
CA LYS A 91 10.51 18.44 -21.23
C LYS A 91 11.18 19.10 -22.42
N ALA A 92 10.73 18.76 -23.62
CA ALA A 92 11.18 19.43 -24.83
C ALA A 92 11.00 20.95 -24.61
N ARG A 93 12.07 21.71 -24.77
CA ARG A 93 12.11 23.17 -24.54
C ARG A 93 11.71 23.91 -25.81
N TRP A 94 10.53 23.63 -26.35
CA TRP A 94 10.01 24.46 -27.44
C TRP A 94 9.43 25.75 -26.86
N SER A 95 9.72 26.87 -27.51
CA SER A 95 9.10 28.16 -27.15
C SER A 95 7.61 28.12 -27.51
N ALA A 96 6.77 28.81 -26.74
CA ALA A 96 5.32 28.87 -27.01
C ALA A 96 5.01 29.44 -28.41
N ASP A 97 5.90 30.29 -28.94
CA ASP A 97 5.77 30.97 -30.22
C ASP A 97 6.52 30.26 -31.36
N GLU A 98 7.11 29.09 -31.11
CA GLU A 98 7.87 28.37 -32.13
C GLU A 98 6.93 27.71 -33.15
N PRO A 99 7.04 28.01 -34.46
CA PRO A 99 6.15 27.44 -35.47
C PRO A 99 6.40 25.93 -35.59
N GLY A 100 5.32 25.15 -35.57
CA GLY A 100 5.41 23.69 -35.70
C GLY A 100 6.06 23.29 -37.04
N LEU A 101 7.18 22.56 -36.97
CA LEU A 101 7.86 21.99 -38.14
C LEU A 101 7.04 20.83 -38.74
N ILE A 102 6.13 21.16 -39.65
CA ILE A 102 5.38 20.18 -40.45
C ILE A 102 6.25 19.82 -41.67
N THR A 103 6.76 18.60 -41.71
CA THR A 103 7.58 18.10 -42.83
C THR A 103 6.76 17.17 -43.71
N ALA A 104 7.32 16.73 -44.85
CA ALA A 104 6.67 15.77 -45.75
C ALA A 104 6.32 14.42 -45.09
N GLN A 105 6.90 14.11 -43.93
CA GLN A 105 6.62 12.90 -43.15
C GLN A 105 5.54 13.10 -42.08
N THR A 106 5.10 14.35 -41.82
CA THR A 106 4.10 14.65 -40.81
C THR A 106 2.70 14.21 -41.28
N ARG A 107 2.16 13.16 -40.65
CA ARG A 107 0.80 12.68 -40.92
C ARG A 107 -0.21 13.42 -40.04
N ILE A 108 -0.96 14.34 -40.64
CA ILE A 108 -2.05 15.04 -39.95
C ILE A 108 -3.34 14.23 -40.11
N ILE A 109 -3.77 13.58 -39.03
CA ILE A 109 -5.04 12.85 -38.99
C ILE A 109 -6.09 13.80 -38.44
N LYS A 110 -6.98 14.31 -39.31
CA LYS A 110 -8.14 15.10 -38.89
C LYS A 110 -9.29 14.14 -38.57
N ALA A 111 -9.77 14.16 -37.34
CA ALA A 111 -10.99 13.44 -37.00
C ALA A 111 -12.20 14.08 -37.73
N PRO A 112 -13.16 13.27 -38.21
CA PRO A 112 -14.40 13.81 -38.74
C PRO A 112 -15.15 14.58 -37.65
N PRO A 113 -15.90 15.64 -38.00
CA PRO A 113 -16.69 16.37 -37.02
C PRO A 113 -17.65 15.42 -36.32
N LEU A 114 -17.77 15.57 -35.00
CA LEU A 114 -18.69 14.75 -34.20
C LEU A 114 -20.12 14.88 -34.77
N PRO A 115 -20.88 13.78 -34.86
CA PRO A 115 -22.29 13.85 -35.23
C PRO A 115 -23.02 14.74 -34.22
N ARG A 116 -23.94 15.59 -34.71
CA ARG A 116 -24.66 16.58 -33.88
C ARG A 116 -25.46 15.96 -32.71
N ASP A 117 -25.71 14.65 -32.76
CA ASP A 117 -26.53 13.92 -31.79
C ASP A 117 -25.72 13.22 -30.68
N VAL A 118 -24.40 13.38 -30.63
CA VAL A 118 -23.58 12.80 -29.54
C VAL A 118 -23.52 13.74 -28.34
N LEU A 119 -24.63 13.79 -27.59
CA LEU A 119 -24.74 14.52 -26.31
C LEU A 119 -24.31 13.69 -25.07
N ARG A 120 -23.58 12.58 -25.26
CA ARG A 120 -23.12 11.73 -24.16
C ARG A 120 -21.69 11.27 -24.38
N THR A 121 -20.74 12.13 -24.05
CA THR A 121 -19.41 11.68 -23.60
C THR A 121 -19.53 11.30 -22.12
N ASN A 122 -19.01 10.11 -21.80
CA ASN A 122 -19.14 9.43 -20.51
C ASN A 122 -18.24 10.07 -19.42
N THR A 123 -18.33 11.39 -19.24
CA THR A 123 -17.45 12.19 -18.37
C THR A 123 -18.12 12.67 -17.09
N TYR A 124 -19.41 12.40 -16.85
CA TYR A 124 -20.00 12.62 -15.53
C TYR A 124 -20.99 11.50 -15.15
N PRO A 125 -20.89 10.90 -13.95
CA PRO A 125 -21.95 10.06 -13.41
C PRO A 125 -23.13 10.97 -13.04
N MET A 126 -24.29 10.72 -13.63
CA MET A 126 -25.54 11.31 -13.15
C MET A 126 -25.95 10.53 -11.89
N TYR A 127 -26.12 11.28 -10.80
CA TYR A 127 -26.67 10.84 -9.51
C TYR A 127 -28.05 10.21 -9.66
#